data_AF-A9AUR3-F1
#
_entry.id   AF-A9AUR3-F1
#
_cell.length_a   1.000
_cell.length_b   1.000
_cell.length_c   1.000
_cell.angle_alpha   90.00
_cell.angle_beta   90.00
_cell.angle_gamma   90.00
#
_symmetry.space_group_name_H-M   'P 1'
#
loop_
_entity.id
_entity.type
_entity.pdbx_description
1 polymer ?
#
loop_
_entity_poly.entity_id
_entity_poly.type
_entity_poly.pdbx_seq_one_letter_code
_entity_poly.pdbx_strand_id
1 'polypeptide(L)' 'MDWQALSDRALIAEIDHALRHRAHAALKLWQLIAPQIDPAQQAYGDLLQRYLEQNIELAEAIHQWLLVQIAKQIAD' A
#
# COMPACT_ATOMS: atom_id res chain seq x y z
N MET A 1 -27.37 -2.19 -12.88
CA MET A 1 -26.26 -1.68 -12.04
C MET A 1 -26.23 -2.54 -10.78
N ASP A 2 -25.16 -3.28 -10.54
CA ASP A 2 -25.02 -4.14 -9.36
C ASP A 2 -24.42 -3.31 -8.21
N TRP A 3 -25.29 -2.87 -7.30
CA TRP A 3 -24.93 -2.01 -6.18
C TRP A 3 -24.04 -2.70 -5.14
N GLN A 4 -24.10 -4.03 -5.03
CA GLN A 4 -23.26 -4.79 -4.12
C GLN A 4 -21.80 -4.79 -4.62
N ALA A 5 -21.60 -5.06 -5.91
CA ALA A 5 -20.27 -5.03 -6.52
C ALA A 5 -19.60 -3.65 -6.43
N LEU A 6 -20.38 -2.55 -6.49
CA LEU A 6 -19.89 -1.19 -6.27
C LEU A 6 -19.48 -0.94 -4.81
N SER A 7 -20.28 -1.41 -3.84
CA SER A 7 -19.98 -1.30 -2.42
C SER A 7 -18.72 -2.09 -2.02
N ASP A 8 -18.56 -3.30 -2.55
CA ASP A 8 -17.39 -4.15 -2.26
C ASP A 8 -16.11 -3.53 -2.81
N ARG A 9 -16.15 -2.93 -4.01
CA ARG A 9 -15.02 -2.21 -4.60
C ARG A 9 -14.63 -0.97 -3.80
N ALA A 10 -15.61 -0.22 -3.29
CA ALA A 10 -15.36 0.93 -2.42
C ALA A 10 -14.67 0.50 -1.11
N LEU A 11 -15.13 -0.58 -0.49
CA LEU A 11 -14.51 -1.14 0.72
C LEU A 11 -13.06 -1.59 0.47
N ILE A 12 -12.79 -2.27 -0.65
CA ILE A 12 -11.42 -2.66 -1.02
C ILE A 12 -10.54 -1.41 -1.21
N ALA A 13 -11.06 -0.35 -1.84
CA ALA A 13 -10.33 0.90 -2.03
C ALA A 13 -10.00 1.61 -0.70
N GLU A 14 -10.90 1.57 0.29
CA GLU A 14 -10.66 2.11 1.64
C GLU A 14 -9.61 1.29 2.41
N ILE A 15 -9.69 -0.04 2.36
CA ILE A 15 -8.71 -0.93 2.98
C ILE A 15 -7.33 -0.72 2.37
N ASP A 16 -7.24 -0.66 1.04
CA ASP A 16 -6.02 -0.33 0.31
C ASP A 16 -5.42 1.02 0.75
N HIS A 17 -6.25 2.06 0.78
CA HIS A 17 -5.83 3.40 1.18
C HIS A 17 -5.23 3.40 2.60
N ALA A 18 -5.89 2.74 3.54
CA ALA A 18 -5.41 2.62 4.92
C ALA A 18 -4.09 1.85 5.03
N LEU A 19 -3.93 0.77 4.25
CA LEU A 19 -2.70 -0.02 4.21
C LEU A 19 -1.52 0.77 3.61
N ARG A 20 -1.73 1.47 2.50
CA ARG A 20 -0.71 2.37 1.90
C ARG A 20 -0.25 3.43 2.87
N HIS A 21 -1.20 4.10 3.52
CA HIS A 21 -0.89 5.14 4.49
C HIS A 21 -0.04 4.61 5.65
N ARG A 22 -0.35 3.41 6.16
CA ARG A 22 0.43 2.75 7.22
C ARG A 22 1.82 2.32 6.76
N ALA A 23 1.94 1.78 5.55
CA ALA A 23 3.23 1.37 4.98
C ALA A 23 4.14 2.59 4.75
N HIS A 24 3.61 3.69 4.20
CA HIS A 24 4.35 4.95 4.08
C HIS A 24 4.77 5.52 5.43
N ALA A 25 3.88 5.50 6.43
CA ALA A 25 4.20 5.97 7.77
C ALA A 25 5.33 5.13 8.40
N ALA A 26 5.26 3.81 8.28
CA ALA A 26 6.30 2.89 8.74
C ALA A 26 7.64 3.13 8.04
N LEU A 27 7.64 3.34 6.72
CA LEU A 27 8.85 3.65 5.95
C LEU A 27 9.48 4.97 6.38
N LYS A 28 8.67 6.01 6.61
CA LYS A 28 9.16 7.30 7.12
C LYS A 28 9.77 7.18 8.52
N LEU A 29 9.11 6.46 9.42
CA LEU A 29 9.64 6.21 10.76
C LEU A 29 10.95 5.42 10.69
N TRP A 30 11.01 4.41 9.81
CA TRP A 30 12.21 3.64 9.56
C TRP A 30 13.37 4.52 9.09
N GLN A 31 13.16 5.41 8.12
CA GLN A 31 14.20 6.33 7.60
C GLN A 31 14.78 7.26 8.69
N LEU A 32 14.01 7.58 9.73
CA LEU A 32 14.48 8.38 10.87
C LEU A 32 15.34 7.56 11.85
N ILE A 33 15.03 6.27 12.00
CA ILE A 33 15.66 5.38 12.98
C ILE A 33 16.87 4.66 12.37
N ALA A 34 16.82 4.26 11.09
CA ALA A 34 17.83 3.47 10.39
C ALA A 34 19.27 4.00 10.53
N PRO A 35 19.55 5.32 10.50
CA PRO A 35 20.91 5.83 10.69
C PRO A 35 21.49 5.59 12.10
N GLN A 36 20.64 5.26 13.07
CA GLN A 36 20.98 5.08 14.48
C GLN A 36 21.09 3.60 14.88
N ILE A 37 20.84 2.69 13.94
CA ILE A 37 20.80 1.25 14.19
C ILE A 37 22.23 0.70 14.21
N ASP A 38 22.44 -0.27 15.09
CA ASP A 38 23.68 -1.05 15.17
C ASP A 38 24.02 -1.65 13.79
N PRO A 39 25.26 -1.51 13.28
CA PRO A 39 25.70 -2.14 12.05
C PRO A 39 25.39 -3.65 11.96
N ALA A 40 25.38 -4.36 13.09
CA ALA A 40 25.03 -5.79 13.14
C ALA A 40 23.54 -6.06 12.80
N GLN A 41 22.67 -5.06 12.95
CA GLN A 41 21.22 -5.14 12.66
C GLN A 41 20.84 -4.50 11.31
N GLN A 42 21.81 -3.92 10.61
CA GLN A 42 21.59 -3.16 9.38
C GLN A 42 20.98 -4.03 8.26
N ALA A 43 21.37 -5.31 8.17
CA ALA A 43 20.82 -6.26 7.19
C ALA A 43 19.31 -6.54 7.39
N TYR A 44 18.85 -6.63 8.65
CA TYR A 44 17.42 -6.75 8.95
C TYR A 44 16.68 -5.47 8.59
N GLY A 45 17.34 -4.34 8.81
CA GLY A 45 16.81 -3.05 8.45
C GLY A 45 16.60 -2.85 6.96
N ASP A 46 17.56 -3.25 6.14
CA ASP A 46 17.45 -3.22 4.68
C ASP A 46 16.32 -4.13 4.18
N LEU A 47 16.15 -5.31 4.81
CA LEU A 47 15.06 -6.22 4.50
C LEU A 47 13.69 -5.58 4.82
N LEU A 48 13.56 -4.98 6.00
CA LEU A 48 12.34 -4.30 6.42
C LEU A 48 12.00 -3.13 5.48
N GLN A 49 13.00 -2.34 5.10
CA GLN A 49 12.80 -1.24 4.15
C GLN A 49 12.27 -1.75 2.81
N ARG A 50 12.92 -2.74 2.20
CA ARG A 50 12.47 -3.32 0.92
C ARG A 50 11.07 -3.89 1.02
N TYR A 51 10.74 -4.57 2.13
CA TYR A 51 9.42 -5.11 2.36
C TYR A 51 8.36 -3.98 2.39
N LEU A 52 8.63 -2.89 3.10
CA LEU A 52 7.72 -1.74 3.16
C LEU A 52 7.54 -1.09 1.78
N GLU A 53 8.61 -0.91 1.02
CA GLU A 53 8.58 -0.38 -0.35
C GLU A 53 7.75 -1.27 -1.29
N GLN A 54 7.95 -2.59 -1.27
CA GLN A 54 7.18 -3.54 -2.07
C GLN A 54 5.68 -3.54 -1.71
N ASN A 55 5.36 -3.40 -0.43
CA ASN A 55 3.96 -3.33 0.01
C ASN A 55 3.28 -2.04 -0.47
N ILE A 56 4.01 -0.93 -0.52
CA ILE A 56 3.51 0.33 -1.10
C ILE A 56 3.23 0.14 -2.58
N GLU A 57 4.20 -0.38 -3.34
CA GLU A 57 4.07 -0.59 -4.79
C GLU A 57 2.91 -1.53 -5.13
N LEU A 58 2.78 -2.65 -4.41
CA LEU A 58 1.68 -3.60 -4.59
C LEU A 58 0.33 -2.94 -4.36
N ALA A 59 0.21 -2.14 -3.30
CA ALA A 59 -1.02 -1.48 -2.97
C ALA A 59 -1.37 -0.38 -4.00
N GLU A 60 -0.39 0.36 -4.50
CA GLU A 60 -0.60 1.30 -5.62
C GLU A 60 -1.11 0.57 -6.88
N ALA A 61 -0.56 -0.61 -7.19
CA ALA A 61 -1.02 -1.42 -8.31
C ALA A 61 -2.47 -1.92 -8.14
N ILE A 62 -2.84 -2.38 -6.93
CA ILE A 62 -4.21 -2.78 -6.61
C ILE A 62 -5.16 -1.59 -6.75
N HIS A 63 -4.77 -0.42 -6.24
CA HIS A 63 -5.55 0.80 -6.34
C HIS A 63 -5.83 1.20 -7.79
N GLN A 64 -4.79 1.22 -8.63
CA GLN A 64 -4.93 1.53 -10.06
C GLN A 64 -5.83 0.52 -10.77
N TRP A 65 -5.67 -0.76 -10.47
CA TRP A 65 -6.55 -1.80 -11.02
C TRP A 65 -8.02 -1.56 -10.64
N LEU A 66 -8.32 -1.23 -9.38
CA LEU A 66 -9.68 -0.92 -8.94
C LEU A 66 -10.28 0.28 -9.67
N LEU A 67 -9.51 1.36 -9.83
CA LEU A 67 -9.95 2.56 -10.57
C LEU A 67 -10.32 2.20 -12.01
N VAL A 68 -9.51 1.38 -12.68
CA VAL A 68 -9.80 0.90 -14.04
C VAL A 68 -11.08 0.06 -14.08
N GLN A 69 -11.31 -0.83 -13.10
CA GLN A 69 -12.53 -1.63 -13.05
C GLN A 69 -13.78 -0.79 -12.82
N ILE A 70 -13.70 0.24 -11.97
CA ILE A 70 -14.80 1.17 -11.71
C ILE A 70 -15.08 2.00 -12.96
N ALA A 71 -14.05 2.55 -13.61
CA ALA A 71 -14.20 3.35 -14.83
C ALA A 71 -14.87 2.57 -15.97
N LYS A 72 -14.48 1.31 -16.19
CA LYS A 72 -15.13 0.43 -17.17
C LYS A 72 -16.62 0.25 -16.87
N GLN A 73 -16.97 0.03 -15.60
CA GLN A 73 -18.34 -0.22 -15.18
C GLN A 73 -19.25 1.02 -15.20
N ILE A 74 -18.67 2.23 -15.21
CA ILE A 74 -19.40 3.49 -15.40
C ILE A 74 -19.61 3.80 -16.89
N ALA A 75 -18.66 3.38 -17.74
CA ALA A 75 -18.72 3.59 -19.19
C ALA A 75 -19.65 2.62 -19.91
N ASP A 76 -19.80 1.40 -19.36
CA ASP A 76 -20.75 0.37 -19.80
C ASP A 76 -22.15 0.58 -19.17
#